data_AF-A0A1M5QA09-F1
#
_entry.id   AF-A0A1M5QA09-F1
#
_cell.length_a   1.000
_cell.length_b   1.000
_cell.length_c   1.000
_cell.angle_alpha   90.00
_cell.angle_beta   90.00
_cell.angle_gamma   90.00
#
_symmetry.space_group_name_H-M   'P 1'
#
loop_
_entity.id
_entity.type
_entity.pdbx_description
1 polymer ?
#
loop_
_entity_poly.entity_id
_entity_poly.type
_entity_poly.pdbx_seq_one_letter_code
_entity_poly.pdbx_strand_id
1 'polypeptide(L)'
;MLDRRFTAPGRCTERVKWTMSRRTRARKTMIYLDCSGVRFGSQLDEKHLFEWAMEIPGILRWEQDTLVVRTILSQASLRDLVALFSRYQIPMAQLAQFRTTKNEDWFASPEMYWQGRVFGTSLQIASHVQEAAGAPGCEKWR
;
A
#
# COMPACT_ATOMS: atom_id res chain seq x y z
N MET A 1 -56.00 4.29 -66.09
CA MET A 1 -55.30 5.40 -65.43
C MET A 1 -54.61 4.83 -64.18
N LEU A 2 -53.27 4.70 -64.24
CA LEU A 2 -52.29 4.41 -63.17
C LEU A 2 -52.57 3.17 -62.29
N ASP A 3 -51.94 2.00 -62.48
CA ASP A 3 -50.50 1.66 -62.31
C ASP A 3 -49.90 2.21 -61.00
N ARG A 4 -49.63 1.31 -60.04
CA ARG A 4 -48.51 1.30 -59.07
C ARG A 4 -48.69 0.11 -58.13
N ARG A 5 -48.09 -1.04 -58.42
CA ARG A 5 -46.70 -1.44 -58.09
C ARG A 5 -46.48 -1.73 -56.60
N PHE A 6 -46.34 -3.02 -56.34
CA PHE A 6 -45.62 -3.64 -55.23
C PHE A 6 -44.24 -2.99 -55.07
N THR A 7 -43.89 -2.50 -53.88
CA THR A 7 -42.49 -2.38 -53.44
C THR A 7 -42.43 -2.36 -51.92
N ALA A 8 -41.88 -3.43 -51.34
CA ALA A 8 -41.34 -3.39 -49.99
C ALA A 8 -39.98 -2.68 -50.00
N PRO A 9 -39.68 -1.87 -48.98
CA PRO A 9 -38.43 -2.01 -48.25
C PRO A 9 -38.73 -1.94 -46.74
N GLY A 10 -38.07 -2.62 -45.83
CA GLY A 10 -36.70 -3.12 -45.79
C GLY A 10 -36.41 -3.41 -44.31
N ARG A 11 -35.63 -4.47 -44.07
CA ARG A 11 -34.96 -4.83 -42.81
C ARG A 11 -34.36 -3.61 -42.11
N CYS A 12 -34.41 -3.57 -40.78
CA CYS A 12 -33.21 -3.86 -40.01
C CYS A 12 -33.53 -4.02 -38.52
N THR A 13 -33.33 -5.24 -38.04
CA THR A 13 -33.32 -5.59 -36.63
C THR A 13 -32.09 -4.97 -35.99
N GLU A 14 -32.26 -3.84 -35.31
CA GLU A 14 -31.17 -3.28 -34.50
C GLU A 14 -31.08 -4.06 -33.18
N ARG A 15 -30.45 -5.23 -33.30
CA ARG A 15 -29.95 -6.01 -32.17
C ARG A 15 -28.85 -5.19 -31.54
N VAL A 16 -29.20 -4.41 -30.52
CA VAL A 16 -28.26 -3.82 -29.57
C VAL A 16 -27.32 -4.93 -29.10
N LYS A 17 -26.13 -4.97 -29.69
CA LYS A 17 -25.02 -5.78 -29.23
C LYS A 17 -24.57 -5.14 -27.94
N TRP A 18 -25.19 -5.55 -26.84
CA TRP A 18 -24.58 -5.46 -25.53
C TRP A 18 -23.26 -6.21 -25.64
N THR A 19 -22.17 -5.49 -25.87
CA THR A 19 -20.86 -5.96 -25.48
C THR A 19 -20.91 -6.03 -23.96
N MET A 20 -21.37 -7.17 -23.45
CA MET A 20 -21.02 -7.58 -22.11
C MET A 20 -19.50 -7.64 -22.09
N SER A 21 -18.89 -6.51 -21.71
CA SER A 21 -17.53 -6.45 -21.20
C SER A 21 -17.48 -7.55 -20.19
N ARG A 22 -16.82 -8.65 -20.56
CA ARG A 22 -16.52 -9.74 -19.66
C ARG A 22 -15.74 -9.07 -18.53
N ARG A 23 -16.41 -8.81 -17.40
CA ARG A 23 -15.74 -8.56 -16.14
C ARG A 23 -15.06 -9.87 -15.82
N THR A 24 -13.88 -10.07 -16.39
CA THR A 24 -12.91 -11.02 -15.88
C THR A 24 -12.78 -10.65 -14.42
N ARG A 25 -13.34 -11.49 -13.55
CA ARG A 25 -13.17 -11.38 -12.10
C ARG A 25 -11.70 -11.73 -11.87
N ALA A 26 -10.84 -10.75 -12.13
CA ALA A 26 -9.42 -10.82 -11.84
C ALA A 26 -9.36 -11.25 -10.38
N ARG A 27 -8.74 -12.40 -10.11
CA ARG A 27 -8.48 -12.84 -8.75
C ARG A 27 -7.77 -11.67 -8.10
N LYS A 28 -8.44 -11.02 -7.15
CA LYS A 28 -7.89 -9.89 -6.41
C LYS A 28 -6.75 -10.48 -5.59
N THR A 29 -5.54 -10.41 -6.12
CA THR A 29 -4.36 -10.82 -5.39
C THR A 29 -4.29 -9.89 -4.17
N MET A 30 -4.33 -10.49 -2.98
CA MET A 30 -4.29 -9.78 -1.70
C MET A 30 -2.87 -9.90 -1.17
N ILE A 31 -2.39 -8.81 -0.59
CA ILE A 31 -1.09 -8.71 0.06
C ILE A 31 -1.32 -8.64 1.55
N TYR A 32 -0.55 -9.40 2.30
CA TYR A 32 -0.55 -9.39 3.75
C TYR A 32 0.70 -8.66 4.21
N LEU A 33 0.52 -7.60 4.99
CA LEU A 33 1.59 -6.83 5.59
C LEU A 33 1.63 -7.16 7.07
N ASP A 34 2.80 -7.55 7.55
CA ASP A 34 3.00 -7.87 8.96
C ASP A 34 3.39 -6.57 9.70
N CYS A 35 2.51 -6.17 10.62
CA CYS A 35 2.67 -5.05 11.53
C CYS A 35 3.01 -5.54 12.94
N SER A 36 3.61 -6.73 13.07
CA SER A 36 3.98 -7.26 14.38
C SER A 36 5.08 -6.41 15.04
N GLY A 37 4.98 -6.22 16.35
CA GLY A 37 5.98 -5.47 17.12
C GLY A 37 5.83 -3.94 17.12
N VAL A 38 4.73 -3.41 16.57
CA VAL A 38 4.40 -1.98 16.74
C VAL A 38 4.14 -1.70 18.21
N ARG A 39 4.89 -0.75 18.77
CA ARG A 39 4.69 -0.27 20.14
C ARG A 39 3.91 1.03 20.12
N PHE A 40 2.76 1.03 20.76
CA PHE A 40 1.95 2.22 20.94
C PHE A 40 2.30 2.89 22.27
N GLY A 41 2.47 4.22 22.24
CA GLY A 41 2.65 5.01 23.45
C GLY A 41 1.33 5.28 24.19
N SER A 42 0.20 5.13 23.50
CA SER A 42 -1.15 5.36 24.03
C SER A 42 -2.18 4.54 23.26
N GLN A 43 -3.28 4.17 23.92
CA GLN A 43 -4.45 3.55 23.28
C GLN A 43 -5.08 4.47 22.21
N LEU A 44 -4.93 5.79 22.37
CA LEU A 44 -5.43 6.74 21.40
C LEU A 44 -4.65 6.68 20.08
N ASP A 45 -3.32 6.48 20.14
CA ASP A 45 -2.48 6.35 18.95
C ASP A 45 -2.75 5.05 18.20
N GLU A 46 -3.00 3.98 18.95
CA GLU A 46 -3.44 2.69 18.42
C GLU A 46 -4.75 2.82 17.66
N LYS A 47 -5.76 3.46 18.27
CA LYS A 47 -7.06 3.70 17.63
C LYS A 47 -6.91 4.49 16.32
N HIS A 48 -6.14 5.58 16.32
CA HIS A 48 -5.94 6.38 15.12
C HIS A 48 -5.20 5.62 14.01
N LEU A 49 -4.25 4.74 14.34
CA LEU A 49 -3.60 3.89 13.33
C LEU A 49 -4.66 3.06 12.59
N PHE A 50 -5.56 2.40 13.33
CA PHE A 50 -6.61 1.59 12.74
C PHE A 50 -7.59 2.41 11.91
N GLU A 51 -8.02 3.56 12.43
CA GLU A 51 -8.94 4.45 11.72
C GLU A 51 -8.33 4.93 10.41
N TRP A 52 -7.12 5.49 10.44
CA TRP A 52 -6.45 5.97 9.23
C TRP A 52 -6.14 4.85 8.24
N ALA A 53 -5.73 3.67 8.70
CA ALA A 53 -5.51 2.53 7.82
C ALA A 53 -6.83 2.11 7.12
N MET A 54 -7.96 2.11 7.82
CA MET A 54 -9.24 1.75 7.23
C MET A 54 -9.79 2.81 6.27
N GLU A 55 -9.40 4.09 6.41
CA GLU A 55 -9.77 5.15 5.47
C GLU A 55 -9.05 5.07 4.12
N ILE A 56 -7.87 4.45 4.06
CA ILE A 56 -7.08 4.37 2.82
C ILE A 56 -7.77 3.44 1.80
N PRO A 57 -8.09 3.94 0.59
CA PRO A 57 -8.73 3.13 -0.42
C PRO A 57 -7.77 2.05 -0.92
N GLY A 58 -8.11 0.79 -0.65
CA GLY A 58 -7.31 -0.38 -1.03
C GLY A 58 -6.92 -1.26 0.15
N ILE A 59 -7.05 -0.76 1.38
CA ILE A 59 -7.02 -1.59 2.58
C ILE A 59 -8.36 -2.34 2.68
N LEU A 60 -8.29 -3.62 3.01
CA LEU A 60 -9.46 -4.49 3.10
C LEU A 60 -9.89 -4.66 4.54
N ARG A 61 -8.95 -5.04 5.40
CA ARG A 61 -9.18 -5.31 6.81
C ARG A 61 -7.85 -5.39 7.54
N TRP A 62 -7.92 -5.18 8.84
CA TRP A 62 -6.84 -5.43 9.78
C TRP A 62 -7.18 -6.68 10.60
N GLU A 63 -6.26 -7.64 10.71
CA GLU A 63 -6.47 -8.90 11.41
C GLU A 63 -5.29 -9.12 12.39
N GLN A 64 -5.55 -8.93 13.69
CA GLN A 64 -4.52 -8.96 14.74
C GLN A 64 -3.37 -7.98 14.42
N ASP A 65 -2.22 -8.49 13.98
CA ASP A 65 -1.04 -7.73 13.60
C ASP A 65 -0.82 -7.73 12.07
N THR A 66 -1.76 -8.25 11.29
CA THR A 66 -1.64 -8.35 9.83
C THR A 66 -2.61 -7.41 9.12
N LEU A 67 -2.07 -6.53 8.30
CA LEU A 67 -2.84 -5.63 7.45
C LEU A 67 -3.05 -6.24 6.06
N VAL A 68 -4.31 -6.47 5.70
CA VAL A 68 -4.67 -7.06 4.40
C VAL A 68 -4.97 -5.95 3.41
N VAL A 69 -4.18 -5.90 2.34
CA VAL A 69 -4.21 -4.85 1.32
C VAL A 69 -4.41 -5.45 -0.07
N ARG A 70 -5.04 -4.69 -0.97
CA ARG A 70 -5.12 -5.06 -2.39
C ARG A 70 -3.75 -4.91 -3.05
N THR A 71 -3.39 -5.83 -3.95
CA THR A 71 -2.18 -5.68 -4.81
C THR A 71 -2.18 -4.39 -5.62
N ILE A 72 -3.34 -3.97 -6.11
CA ILE A 72 -3.49 -2.74 -6.89
C ILE A 72 -3.91 -1.59 -5.96
N LEU A 73 -2.97 -0.69 -5.71
CA LEU A 73 -3.21 0.56 -4.99
C LEU A 73 -3.04 1.75 -5.92
N SER A 74 -3.79 2.81 -5.63
CA SER A 74 -3.53 4.11 -6.25
C SER A 74 -2.22 4.68 -5.70
N GLN A 75 -1.57 5.55 -6.48
CA GLN A 75 -0.36 6.24 -6.03
C GLN A 75 -0.60 7.05 -4.73
N ALA A 76 -1.77 7.69 -4.58
CA ALA A 76 -2.14 8.40 -3.37
C ALA A 76 -2.24 7.44 -2.17
N SER A 77 -2.99 6.35 -2.33
CA SER A 77 -3.15 5.31 -1.29
C SER A 77 -1.81 4.74 -0.82
N LEU A 78 -0.89 4.48 -1.76
CA LEU A 78 0.43 3.93 -1.44
C LEU A 78 1.28 4.95 -0.67
N ARG A 79 1.16 6.25 -0.99
CA ARG A 79 1.85 7.31 -0.25
C ARG A 79 1.32 7.44 1.18
N ASP A 80 0.00 7.38 1.37
CA ASP A 80 -0.61 7.40 2.71
C ASP A 80 -0.19 6.18 3.54
N LEU A 81 -0.14 5.01 2.91
CA LEU A 81 0.34 3.77 3.53
C LEU A 81 1.81 3.92 4.00
N VAL A 82 2.68 4.46 3.15
CA VAL A 82 4.09 4.71 3.49
C VAL A 82 4.21 5.72 4.64
N ALA A 83 3.39 6.77 4.64
CA ALA A 83 3.38 7.77 5.71
C ALA A 83 2.99 7.15 7.06
N LEU A 84 1.95 6.30 7.09
CA LEU A 84 1.56 5.56 8.29
C LEU A 84 2.69 4.63 8.77
N PHE A 85 3.25 3.81 7.88
CA PHE A 85 4.33 2.89 8.25
C PHE A 85 5.56 3.64 8.78
N SER A 86 5.88 4.79 8.22
CA SER A 86 6.98 5.63 8.70
C SER A 86 6.71 6.26 10.06
N ARG A 87 5.48 6.68 10.35
CA ARG A 87 5.08 7.30 11.62
C ARG A 87 5.14 6.32 12.79
N TYR A 88 4.63 5.11 12.56
CA TYR A 88 4.56 4.06 13.58
C TYR A 88 5.77 3.11 13.55
N GLN A 89 6.80 3.44 12.76
CA GLN A 89 8.06 2.68 12.65
C GLN A 89 7.84 1.20 12.28
N ILE A 90 6.82 0.94 11.48
CA ILE A 90 6.47 -0.39 10.97
C ILE A 90 7.51 -0.81 9.91
N PRO A 91 7.92 -2.08 9.84
CA PRO A 91 8.87 -2.57 8.83
C PRO A 91 8.40 -2.30 7.39
N MET A 92 9.00 -1.28 6.77
CA MET A 92 8.67 -0.83 5.40
C MET A 92 9.26 -1.69 4.29
N ALA A 93 10.16 -2.63 4.60
CA ALA A 93 10.75 -3.55 3.62
C ALA A 93 9.68 -4.35 2.86
N GLN A 94 8.56 -4.64 3.52
CA GLN A 94 7.42 -5.34 2.94
C GLN A 94 6.73 -4.53 1.83
N LEU A 95 6.84 -3.19 1.86
CA LEU A 95 6.21 -2.33 0.86
C LEU A 95 6.90 -2.42 -0.51
N ALA A 96 8.11 -2.97 -0.57
CA ALA A 96 8.85 -3.18 -1.82
C ALA A 96 8.06 -4.02 -2.84
N GLN A 97 7.17 -4.90 -2.38
CA GLN A 97 6.31 -5.72 -3.25
C GLN A 97 5.25 -4.93 -4.02
N PHE A 98 4.94 -3.70 -3.61
CA PHE A 98 4.05 -2.79 -4.36
C PHE A 98 4.78 -2.03 -5.48
N ARG A 99 6.09 -2.22 -5.63
CA ARG A 99 6.85 -1.65 -6.74
C ARG A 99 6.32 -2.24 -8.04
N THR A 100 5.84 -1.35 -8.91
CA THR A 100 5.44 -1.68 -10.28
C THR A 100 6.18 -0.76 -11.22
N THR A 101 6.36 -1.16 -12.49
CA THR A 101 7.08 -0.38 -13.50
C THR A 101 6.50 1.03 -13.70
N LYS A 102 5.22 1.24 -13.40
CA LYS A 102 4.55 2.55 -13.50
C LYS A 102 4.80 3.48 -12.31
N ASN A 103 5.15 2.90 -11.17
CA ASN A 103 5.28 3.63 -9.91
C ASN A 103 6.74 3.80 -9.53
N GLU A 104 7.64 3.09 -10.21
CA GLU A 104 9.07 3.09 -9.95
C GLU A 104 9.68 4.49 -9.98
N ASP A 105 9.25 5.34 -10.93
CA ASP A 105 9.77 6.69 -11.12
C ASP A 105 9.69 7.56 -9.86
N TRP A 106 8.64 7.39 -9.05
CA TRP A 106 8.43 8.15 -7.81
C TRP A 106 8.63 7.32 -6.53
N PHE A 107 8.38 6.01 -6.59
CA PHE A 107 8.44 5.14 -5.41
C PHE A 107 9.88 4.71 -5.10
N ALA A 108 10.69 4.49 -6.13
CA ALA A 108 12.09 4.14 -6.02
C ALA A 108 13.04 5.35 -6.16
N SER A 109 12.51 6.58 -6.23
CA SER A 109 13.35 7.76 -6.36
C SER A 109 14.24 7.90 -5.12
N PRO A 110 15.54 8.14 -5.30
CA PRO A 110 16.49 8.27 -4.19
C PRO A 110 16.24 9.51 -3.32
N GLU A 111 15.50 10.49 -3.83
CA GLU A 111 15.14 11.72 -3.10
C GLU A 111 14.04 11.51 -2.05
N MET A 112 13.35 10.36 -2.07
CA MET A 112 12.23 10.09 -1.18
C MET A 112 12.71 9.51 0.15
N TYR A 113 12.22 10.06 1.26
CA TYR A 113 12.65 9.68 2.62
C TYR A 113 12.42 8.19 2.96
N TRP A 114 11.45 7.54 2.31
CA TRP A 114 11.15 6.13 2.55
C TRP A 114 12.04 5.19 1.73
N GLN A 115 12.73 5.66 0.68
CA GLN A 115 13.53 4.82 -0.22
C GLN A 115 14.55 4.00 0.57
N GLY A 116 15.27 4.64 1.50
CA GLY A 116 16.26 3.99 2.34
C GLY A 116 15.67 3.00 3.37
N ARG A 117 14.38 3.10 3.70
CA ARG A 117 13.72 2.16 4.64
C ARG A 117 12.98 1.02 3.93
N VAL A 118 12.54 1.24 2.69
CA VAL A 118 11.86 0.24 1.85
C VAL A 118 12.89 -0.62 1.10
N PHE A 119 13.91 0.02 0.51
CA PHE A 119 14.90 -0.62 -0.36
C PHE A 119 16.31 -0.68 0.25
N GLY A 120 16.55 0.03 1.35
CA GLY A 120 17.84 0.03 2.01
C GLY A 120 18.19 -1.37 2.47
N THR A 121 19.22 -1.91 1.83
CA THR A 121 19.92 -3.11 2.29
C THR A 121 20.43 -2.80 3.68
N SER A 122 20.21 -3.74 4.60
CA SER A 122 20.76 -3.73 5.95
C SER A 122 22.26 -3.42 5.89
N LEU A 123 22.65 -2.16 6.03
CA LEU A 123 23.86 -1.85 6.76
C LEU A 123 23.50 -2.20 8.20
N GLN A 124 23.75 -3.46 8.49
CA GLN A 124 23.99 -4.00 9.81
C GLN A 124 24.90 -3.01 10.55
N ILE A 125 24.30 -2.02 11.20
CA ILE A 125 24.86 -1.53 12.45
C ILE A 125 24.48 -2.65 13.42
N ALA A 126 25.28 -3.72 13.35
CA ALA A 126 25.60 -4.47 14.54
C ALA A 126 26.07 -3.41 15.53
N SER A 127 25.16 -2.94 16.37
CA SER A 127 25.48 -2.28 17.62
C SER A 127 26.13 -3.35 18.50
N HIS A 128 27.38 -3.67 18.16
CA HIS A 128 28.43 -3.96 19.09
C HIS A 128 28.43 -2.78 20.05
N VAL A 129 27.61 -2.88 21.09
CA VAL A 129 27.73 -2.03 22.26
C VAL A 129 29.10 -2.38 22.83
N GLN A 130 30.08 -1.53 22.51
CA GLN A 130 31.39 -1.56 23.11
C GLN A 130 31.20 -1.43 24.62
N GLU A 131 31.53 -2.51 25.28
CA GLU A 131 31.87 -2.60 26.69
C GLU A 131 32.94 -1.55 27.00
N ALA A 132 32.50 -0.38 27.46
CA ALA A 132 33.39 0.59 28.10
C ALA A 132 33.61 0.12 29.55
N ALA A 133 34.49 -0.87 29.70
CA ALA A 133 35.16 -1.12 30.96
C ALA A 133 36.03 0.09 31.32
N GLY A 134 35.77 0.71 32.47
CA GLY A 134 36.79 1.43 33.24
C GLY A 134 36.67 2.95 33.29
N ALA A 135 36.05 3.46 34.35
CA ALA A 135 36.61 4.57 35.14
C ALA A 135 35.97 4.61 36.55
N PRO A 136 36.76 4.43 37.62
CA PRO A 136 36.34 4.73 38.99
C PRO A 136 36.63 6.20 39.36
N GLY A 137 35.77 6.80 40.18
CA GLY A 137 36.00 8.12 40.80
C GLY A 137 34.79 9.04 40.60
N CYS A 138 33.82 9.10 41.49
CA CYS A 138 33.85 9.75 42.81
C CYS A 138 34.17 11.25 42.74
N GLU A 139 33.15 12.10 42.54
CA GLU A 139 33.13 13.49 43.02
C GLU A 139 31.66 13.93 43.18
N LYS A 140 31.09 13.77 44.38
CA LYS A 140 30.83 14.82 45.38
C LYS A 140 30.02 16.01 44.83
N TRP A 141 28.70 15.95 45.02
CA TRP A 141 27.86 17.13 45.07
C TRP A 141 27.72 17.57 46.54
N ARG A 142 28.24 18.75 46.85
CA ARG A 142 27.85 19.58 48.01
C ARG A 142 27.34 20.89 47.44
#